data_AF-A0A9J6NY71-F1
#
_entry.id   AF-A0A9J6NY71-F1
#
_cell.length_a   1.000
_cell.length_b   1.000
_cell.length_c   1.000
_cell.angle_alpha   90.00
_cell.angle_beta   90.00
_cell.angle_gamma   90.00
#
_symmetry.space_group_name_H-M   'P 1'
#
loop_
_entity.id
_entity.type
_entity.pdbx_description
1 polymer ?
#
loop_
_entity_poly.entity_id
_entity_poly.type
_entity_poly.pdbx_seq_one_letter_code
_entity_poly.pdbx_strand_id
1 'polypeptide(L)'
;MNGEVISDKQGVILIMAFIIGETSMETLGLQAEQNLWIVIILSISMGVPVMLIYARLHYLFPNKDLFDIIEFCLGKFIGKGIMLLFIWYMYDVTSNIVKNLSCFTITVTLNNTPMLIPIIVYMTLCAGVVLAGFDVIVRWTEFFYLYLLSS
;
A
#
# COMPACT_ATOMS: atom_id res chain seq x y z
N MET A 1 -5.29 23.23 -4.01
CA MET A 1 -4.54 22.26 -3.22
C MET A 1 -3.12 22.78 -3.10
N ASN A 2 -2.77 23.38 -1.97
CA ASN A 2 -1.35 23.61 -1.65
C ASN A 2 -0.76 22.22 -1.42
N GLY A 3 0.15 21.79 -2.27
CA GLY A 3 0.75 20.46 -2.17
C GLY A 3 1.45 20.32 -0.83
N GLU A 4 1.02 19.37 -0.01
CA GLU A 4 1.76 18.94 1.17
C GLU A 4 3.09 18.36 0.64
N VAL A 5 4.15 19.15 0.73
CA VAL A 5 5.47 18.78 0.22
C VAL A 5 6.10 17.82 1.22
N ILE A 6 5.88 16.54 1.00
CA ILE A 6 6.50 15.46 1.76
C ILE A 6 7.97 15.37 1.34
N SER A 7 8.87 15.23 2.31
CA SER A 7 10.30 15.01 2.02
C SER A 7 10.49 13.65 1.34
N ASP A 8 11.45 13.53 0.41
CA ASP A 8 11.77 12.24 -0.24
C ASP A 8 11.97 11.12 0.78
N LYS A 9 12.60 11.43 1.93
CA LYS A 9 12.79 10.47 3.03
C LYS A 9 11.48 9.99 3.63
N GLN A 10 10.52 10.90 3.83
CA GLN A 10 9.19 10.57 4.36
C GLN A 10 8.41 9.69 3.38
N GLY A 11 8.50 9.97 2.08
CA GLY A 11 7.90 9.13 1.05
C GLY A 11 8.49 7.71 1.05
N VAL A 12 9.81 7.58 1.15
CA VAL A 12 10.48 6.27 1.23
C VAL A 12 10.08 5.51 2.50
N ILE A 13 10.05 6.18 3.66
CA ILE A 13 9.61 5.58 4.93
C ILE A 13 8.16 5.09 4.85
N LEU A 14 7.27 5.87 4.23
CA LEU A 14 5.87 5.50 4.03
C LEU A 14 5.71 4.25 3.16
N ILE A 15 6.42 4.21 2.02
CA ILE A 15 6.40 3.05 1.12
C ILE A 15 6.95 1.81 1.83
N MET A 16 8.07 1.94 2.56
CA MET A 16 8.64 0.83 3.32
C MET A 16 7.68 0.31 4.38
N ALA A 17 7.04 1.20 5.15
CA ALA A 17 6.08 0.81 6.16
C ALA A 17 4.88 0.06 5.58
N PHE A 18 4.38 0.51 4.42
CA PHE A 18 3.30 -0.17 3.70
C PHE A 18 3.70 -1.59 3.26
N ILE A 19 4.86 -1.74 2.61
CA ILE A 19 5.34 -3.04 2.13
C ILE A 19 5.58 -4.01 3.29
N ILE A 20 6.24 -3.56 4.36
CA ILE A 20 6.52 -4.40 5.53
C ILE A 20 5.21 -4.82 6.21
N GLY A 21 4.26 -3.88 6.35
CA GLY A 21 2.96 -4.14 6.96
C GLY A 21 2.19 -5.23 6.23
N GLU A 22 2.03 -5.11 4.92
CA GLU A 22 1.29 -6.07 4.10
C GLU A 22 1.98 -7.45 4.04
N THR A 23 3.27 -7.48 3.71
CA THR A 23 4.04 -8.74 3.60
C THR A 23 4.12 -9.52 4.91
N SER A 24 4.12 -8.85 6.06
CA SER A 24 4.18 -9.51 7.38
C SER A 24 2.95 -10.36 7.70
N MET A 25 1.81 -10.03 7.09
CA MET A 25 0.54 -10.71 7.34
C MET A 25 0.24 -11.80 6.31
N GLU A 26 0.88 -11.75 5.14
CA GLU A 26 0.69 -12.76 4.11
C GLU A 26 1.50 -14.02 4.38
N THR A 27 0.82 -15.16 4.41
CA THR A 27 1.44 -16.47 4.66
C THR A 27 1.89 -17.17 3.39
N LEU A 28 1.63 -16.61 2.20
CA LEU A 28 1.98 -17.21 0.91
C LEU A 28 3.48 -17.45 0.76
N GLY A 29 4.32 -16.57 1.32
CA GLY A 29 5.77 -16.77 1.34
C GLY A 29 6.18 -18.03 2.10
N LEU A 30 5.48 -18.40 3.17
CA LEU A 30 5.82 -19.56 4.01
C LEU A 30 5.71 -20.89 3.26
N GLN A 31 4.95 -20.95 2.16
CA GLN A 31 4.84 -22.15 1.32
C GLN A 31 6.15 -22.48 0.59
N ALA A 32 7.03 -21.50 0.40
CA ALA A 32 8.31 -21.71 -0.25
C ALA A 32 9.36 -22.36 0.66
N GLU A 33 9.07 -22.51 1.97
CA GLU A 33 9.95 -23.09 3.00
C GLU A 33 11.44 -22.71 2.81
N GLN A 34 12.28 -23.66 2.39
CA GLN A 34 13.73 -23.46 2.21
C GLN A 34 14.10 -22.60 0.98
N ASN A 35 13.17 -22.42 0.03
CA ASN A 35 13.37 -21.62 -1.18
C ASN A 35 12.91 -20.16 -1.03
N LEU A 36 12.51 -19.75 0.18
CA LEU A 36 12.09 -18.38 0.50
C LEU A 36 13.06 -17.31 0.00
N TRP A 37 14.36 -17.50 0.22
CA TRP A 37 15.39 -16.55 -0.21
C TRP A 37 15.45 -16.38 -1.73
N ILE A 38 15.20 -17.45 -2.50
CA ILE A 38 15.15 -17.40 -3.97
C ILE A 38 13.93 -16.62 -4.42
N VAL A 39 12.76 -16.89 -3.81
CA VAL A 39 11.52 -16.18 -4.11
C VAL A 39 11.69 -14.69 -3.85
N ILE A 40 12.30 -14.30 -2.72
CA ILE A 40 12.56 -12.90 -2.38
C ILE A 40 13.45 -12.23 -3.44
N ILE A 41 14.56 -12.86 -3.83
CA ILE A 41 15.46 -12.32 -4.86
C ILE A 41 14.71 -12.15 -6.20
N LEU A 42 13.87 -13.11 -6.55
CA LEU A 42 13.11 -13.10 -7.80
C LEU A 42 12.03 -12.00 -7.78
N SER A 43 11.34 -11.82 -6.66
CA SER A 43 10.38 -10.73 -6.44
C SER A 43 11.06 -9.36 -6.55
N ILE A 44 12.24 -9.17 -5.93
CA ILE A 44 13.01 -7.93 -6.05
C ILE A 44 13.42 -7.70 -7.51
N SER A 45 13.93 -8.73 -8.18
CA SER A 45 14.35 -8.67 -9.57
C SER A 45 13.21 -8.26 -10.51
N MET A 46 11.97 -8.73 -10.24
CA MET A 46 10.78 -8.32 -10.99
C MET A 46 10.26 -6.92 -10.59
N GLY A 47 10.41 -6.51 -9.33
CA GLY A 47 9.97 -5.21 -8.84
C GLY A 47 10.82 -4.03 -9.33
N VAL A 48 12.14 -4.22 -9.50
CA VAL A 48 13.07 -3.17 -9.93
C VAL A 48 12.71 -2.59 -11.31
N PRO A 49 12.48 -3.39 -12.37
CA PRO A 49 12.04 -2.88 -13.67
C PRO A 49 10.76 -2.06 -13.59
N VAL A 50 9.79 -2.50 -12.78
CA VAL A 50 8.51 -1.79 -12.60
C VAL A 50 8.76 -0.43 -11.95
N MET A 51 9.55 -0.38 -10.88
CA MET A 51 9.93 0.89 -10.24
C MET A 51 10.65 1.85 -11.20
N LEU A 52 11.54 1.34 -12.06
CA LEU A 52 12.23 2.17 -13.07
C LEU A 52 11.26 2.75 -14.11
N ILE A 53 10.26 1.97 -14.53
CA ILE A 53 9.20 2.46 -15.43
C ILE A 53 8.44 3.61 -14.77
N TYR A 54 8.02 3.45 -13.50
CA TYR A 54 7.32 4.51 -12.77
C TYR A 54 8.19 5.77 -12.59
N ALA A 55 9.47 5.60 -12.23
CA ALA A 55 10.39 6.72 -12.11
C ALA A 55 10.57 7.46 -13.44
N ARG A 56 10.67 6.73 -14.55
CA ARG A 56 10.77 7.33 -15.88
C ARG A 56 9.49 8.04 -16.29
N LEU A 57 8.34 7.49 -15.93
CA LEU A 57 7.03 8.08 -16.22
C LEU A 57 6.86 9.42 -15.50
N HIS A 58 7.23 9.48 -14.22
CA HIS A 58 7.20 10.70 -13.42
C HIS A 58 8.15 11.78 -13.95
N TYR A 59 9.32 11.39 -14.48
CA TYR A 59 10.25 12.31 -15.14
C TYR A 59 9.70 12.87 -16.46
N LEU A 60 9.00 12.04 -17.25
CA LEU A 60 8.43 12.44 -18.54
C LEU A 60 7.17 13.30 -18.40
N PHE A 61 6.38 13.08 -17.34
CA PHE A 61 5.13 13.78 -17.09
C PHE A 61 5.14 14.47 -15.72
N PRO A 62 5.95 15.54 -15.57
CA PRO A 62 6.02 16.25 -14.30
C PRO A 62 4.65 16.85 -13.95
N ASN A 63 4.25 16.72 -12.67
CA ASN A 63 2.98 17.21 -12.11
C ASN A 63 1.71 16.57 -12.70
N LYS A 64 1.80 15.37 -13.28
CA LYS A 64 0.62 14.59 -13.70
C LYS A 64 0.49 13.35 -12.85
N ASP A 65 -0.72 13.05 -12.42
CA ASP A 65 -1.01 11.81 -11.71
C ASP A 65 -1.07 10.62 -12.68
N LEU A 66 -0.97 9.40 -12.15
CA LEU A 66 -1.04 8.18 -12.95
C LEU A 66 -2.30 8.15 -13.84
N PHE A 67 -3.43 8.62 -13.31
CA PHE A 67 -4.69 8.72 -14.06
C PHE A 67 -4.58 9.72 -15.22
N ASP A 68 -3.99 10.90 -15.00
CA ASP A 68 -3.78 11.89 -16.06
C ASP A 68 -2.87 11.34 -17.17
N ILE A 69 -1.85 10.57 -16.78
CA ILE A 69 -0.90 9.96 -17.72
C ILE A 69 -1.58 8.87 -18.54
N ILE A 70 -2.45 8.05 -17.92
CA ILE A 70 -3.26 7.04 -18.61
C ILE A 70 -4.20 7.71 -19.63
N GLU A 71 -4.89 8.78 -19.23
CA GLU A 71 -5.78 9.52 -20.14
C GLU A 71 -5.00 10.17 -21.29
N PHE A 72 -3.82 10.73 -21.01
CA PHE A 72 -2.97 11.37 -22.00
C PHE A 72 -2.43 10.39 -23.04
N CYS A 73 -1.96 9.21 -22.62
CA CYS A 73 -1.34 8.23 -23.51
C CYS A 73 -2.36 7.41 -24.32
N LEU A 74 -3.51 7.06 -23.73
CA LEU A 74 -4.48 6.12 -24.32
C LEU A 74 -5.78 6.78 -24.78
N GLY A 75 -5.94 8.08 -24.50
CA GLY A 75 -7.13 8.85 -24.81
C GLY A 75 -8.29 8.62 -23.84
N LYS A 76 -9.30 9.48 -23.90
CA LYS A 76 -10.38 9.56 -22.92
C LYS A 76 -11.23 8.29 -22.78
N PHE A 77 -11.46 7.58 -23.88
CA PHE A 77 -12.38 6.44 -23.89
C PHE A 77 -11.72 5.18 -23.34
N ILE A 78 -10.54 4.83 -23.87
CA ILE A 78 -9.76 3.66 -23.42
C ILE A 78 -9.18 3.94 -22.03
N GLY A 79 -8.69 5.16 -21.79
CA GLY A 79 -8.17 5.59 -20.50
C GLY A 79 -9.18 5.39 -19.39
N LYS A 80 -10.42 5.89 -19.53
CA LYS A 80 -11.48 5.69 -18.51
C LYS A 80 -11.78 4.21 -18.24
N GLY A 81 -11.77 3.35 -19.26
CA GLY A 81 -11.94 1.91 -19.07
C GLY A 81 -10.85 1.32 -18.17
N ILE A 82 -9.59 1.70 -18.42
CA ILE A 82 -8.44 1.26 -17.62
C ILE A 82 -8.49 1.84 -16.21
N MET A 83 -8.90 3.10 -16.04
CA MET A 83 -9.07 3.69 -14.70
C MET A 83 -10.11 2.92 -13.89
N LEU A 84 -11.22 2.51 -14.50
CA LEU A 84 -12.25 1.74 -13.82
C LEU A 84 -11.74 0.35 -13.39
N LEU A 85 -10.99 -0.32 -14.26
CA LEU A 85 -10.32 -1.58 -13.92
C LEU A 85 -9.30 -1.40 -12.79
N PHE A 86 -8.55 -0.28 -12.79
CA PHE A 86 -7.59 0.03 -11.73
C PHE A 86 -8.29 0.27 -10.38
N ILE A 87 -9.40 1.02 -10.37
CA ILE A 87 -10.20 1.23 -9.15
C ILE A 87 -10.74 -0.10 -8.63
N TRP A 88 -11.26 -0.96 -9.52
CA TRP A 88 -11.72 -2.29 -9.14
C TRP A 88 -10.61 -3.14 -8.53
N TYR A 89 -9.43 -3.13 -9.14
CA TYR A 89 -8.26 -3.82 -8.62
C TYR A 89 -7.85 -3.30 -7.24
N MET A 90 -7.80 -1.98 -7.04
CA MET A 90 -7.49 -1.38 -5.74
C MET A 90 -8.51 -1.73 -4.67
N TYR A 91 -9.80 -1.83 -5.04
CA TYR A 91 -10.84 -2.28 -4.14
C TYR A 91 -10.64 -3.73 -3.69
N ASP A 92 -10.30 -4.64 -4.63
CA ASP A 92 -10.04 -6.05 -4.32
C ASP A 92 -8.83 -6.22 -3.38
N VAL A 93 -7.71 -5.55 -3.69
CA VAL A 93 -6.50 -5.55 -2.85
C VAL A 93 -6.81 -5.04 -1.45
N THR A 94 -7.51 -3.91 -1.33
CA THR A 94 -7.88 -3.34 -0.02
C THR A 94 -8.77 -4.29 0.79
N SER A 95 -9.72 -4.96 0.13
CA SER A 95 -10.59 -5.96 0.76
C SER A 95 -9.79 -7.13 1.33
N ASN A 96 -8.78 -7.61 0.60
CA ASN A 96 -7.90 -8.69 1.06
C ASN A 96 -7.04 -8.25 2.25
N ILE A 97 -6.48 -7.04 2.23
CA ILE A 97 -5.71 -6.48 3.35
C ILE A 97 -6.55 -6.43 4.63
N VAL A 98 -7.77 -5.86 4.57
CA VAL A 98 -8.65 -5.74 5.75
C VAL A 98 -9.07 -7.12 6.28
N LYS A 99 -9.31 -8.09 5.39
CA LYS A 99 -9.61 -9.47 5.79
C LYS A 99 -8.43 -10.13 6.50
N ASN A 100 -7.22 -10.00 5.95
CA ASN A 100 -6.01 -10.57 6.53
C ASN A 100 -5.73 -9.98 7.92
N LEU A 101 -5.82 -8.65 8.05
CA LEU A 101 -5.74 -7.93 9.33
C LEU A 101 -6.77 -8.45 10.34
N SER A 102 -8.03 -8.58 9.91
CA SER A 102 -9.13 -9.02 10.79
C SER A 102 -8.95 -10.48 11.23
N CYS A 103 -8.54 -11.36 10.33
CA CYS A 103 -8.27 -12.76 10.61
C CYS A 103 -7.11 -12.92 11.61
N PHE A 104 -6.03 -12.17 11.41
CA PHE A 104 -4.89 -12.14 12.33
C PHE A 104 -5.32 -11.71 13.74
N THR A 105 -6.09 -10.63 13.85
CA THR A 105 -6.56 -10.11 15.14
C THR A 105 -7.46 -11.09 15.90
N ILE A 106 -8.36 -11.78 15.20
CA ILE A 106 -9.19 -12.82 15.81
C ILE A 106 -8.31 -13.97 16.29
N THR A 107 -7.33 -14.41 15.48
CA THR A 107 -6.50 -15.57 15.79
C THR A 107 -5.53 -15.35 16.96
N VAL A 108 -5.03 -14.11 17.12
CA VAL A 108 -4.03 -13.78 18.14
C VAL A 108 -4.65 -13.23 19.41
N THR A 109 -5.69 -12.41 19.29
CA THR A 109 -6.21 -11.61 20.42
C THR A 109 -7.65 -11.98 20.78
N LEU A 110 -8.51 -12.08 19.77
CA LEU A 110 -9.97 -12.06 19.93
C LEU A 110 -10.64 -13.36 19.44
N ASN A 111 -10.14 -14.51 19.89
CA ASN A 111 -10.46 -15.85 19.37
C ASN A 111 -11.97 -16.20 19.26
N ASN A 112 -12.83 -15.59 20.06
CA ASN A 112 -14.28 -15.88 20.09
C ASN A 112 -15.16 -14.83 19.41
N THR A 113 -14.55 -13.87 18.72
CA THR A 113 -15.26 -12.69 18.19
C THR A 113 -15.51 -12.85 16.70
N PRO A 114 -16.73 -12.55 16.18
CA PRO A 114 -17.00 -12.65 14.75
C PRO A 114 -16.16 -11.64 13.96
N MET A 115 -15.74 -12.05 12.76
CA MET A 115 -14.85 -11.27 11.89
C MET A 115 -15.38 -9.90 11.50
N LEU A 116 -16.70 -9.71 11.54
CA LEU A 116 -17.34 -8.42 11.27
C LEU A 116 -16.88 -7.31 12.23
N ILE A 117 -16.57 -7.64 13.50
CA ILE A 117 -16.24 -6.62 14.50
C ILE A 117 -14.88 -5.96 14.19
N PRO A 118 -13.76 -6.71 14.02
CA PRO A 118 -12.49 -6.12 13.59
C PRO A 118 -12.59 -5.34 12.28
N ILE A 119 -13.34 -5.85 11.29
CA ILE A 119 -13.52 -5.17 10.00
C ILE A 119 -14.12 -3.78 10.20
N ILE A 120 -15.21 -3.67 10.98
CA ILE A 120 -15.88 -2.39 11.24
C ILE A 120 -14.94 -1.42 11.96
N VAL A 121 -14.17 -1.91 12.93
CA VAL A 121 -13.19 -1.10 13.67
C VAL A 121 -12.12 -0.56 12.72
N TYR A 122 -11.50 -1.41 11.90
CA TYR A 122 -10.48 -0.97 10.93
C TYR A 122 -11.04 0.01 9.91
N MET A 123 -12.23 -0.24 9.36
CA MET A 123 -12.86 0.68 8.41
C MET A 123 -13.16 2.05 9.04
N THR A 124 -13.59 2.08 10.30
CA THR A 124 -13.84 3.33 11.03
C THR A 124 -12.54 4.09 11.29
N LEU A 125 -11.47 3.38 11.66
CA LEU A 125 -10.14 3.98 11.84
C LEU A 125 -9.61 4.56 10.52
N CYS A 126 -9.69 3.81 9.43
CA CYS A 126 -9.31 4.29 8.10
C CYS A 126 -10.10 5.53 7.69
N ALA A 127 -11.42 5.55 7.92
CA ALA A 127 -12.24 6.72 7.65
C ALA A 127 -11.80 7.94 8.48
N GLY A 128 -11.48 7.73 9.76
CA GLY A 128 -10.94 8.78 10.63
C GLY A 128 -9.61 9.35 10.13
N VAL A 129 -8.69 8.48 9.67
CA VAL A 129 -7.40 8.89 9.11
C VAL A 129 -7.56 9.66 7.80
N VAL A 130 -8.46 9.21 6.91
CA VAL A 130 -8.75 9.92 5.65
C VAL A 130 -9.31 11.32 5.93
N LEU A 131 -10.16 11.46 6.95
CA LEU A 131 -10.69 12.77 7.37
C LEU A 131 -9.63 13.67 8.03
N ALA A 132 -8.64 13.07 8.69
CA ALA A 132 -7.57 13.80 9.37
C ALA A 132 -6.48 14.31 8.42
N GLY A 133 -6.41 13.77 7.20
CA GLY A 133 -5.49 14.22 6.15
C GLY A 133 -4.20 13.39 6.05
N PHE A 134 -3.45 13.62 4.98
CA PHE A 134 -2.27 12.83 4.64
C PHE A 134 -1.09 13.10 5.61
N ASP A 135 -0.92 14.35 6.05
CA ASP A 135 0.03 14.76 7.08
C ASP A 135 0.01 13.86 8.34
N VAL A 136 -1.17 13.41 8.76
CA VAL A 136 -1.31 12.55 9.94
C VAL A 136 -0.65 11.20 9.71
N ILE A 137 -0.84 10.60 8.54
CA ILE A 137 -0.24 9.31 8.17
C ILE A 137 1.28 9.41 8.18
N VAL A 138 1.83 10.47 7.58
CA VAL A 138 3.29 10.69 7.51
C VAL A 138 3.88 10.81 8.91
N ARG A 139 3.27 11.63 9.77
CA ARG A 139 3.74 11.84 11.16
C ARG A 139 3.72 10.56 11.99
N TRP A 140 2.66 9.76 11.88
CA TRP A 140 2.59 8.46 12.55
C TRP A 140 3.67 7.51 12.05
N THR A 141 3.91 7.48 10.74
CA THR A 141 4.92 6.60 10.16
C THR A 141 6.34 6.99 10.58
N GLU A 142 6.67 8.29 10.61
CA GLU A 142 7.94 8.77 11.16
C GLU A 142 8.12 8.39 12.63
N PHE A 143 7.06 8.52 13.43
CA PHE A 143 7.09 8.13 14.84
C PHE A 143 7.41 6.64 15.02
N PHE A 144 6.73 5.76 14.27
CA PHE A 144 7.00 4.31 14.32
C PHE A 144 8.40 3.96 13.83
N TYR A 145 8.89 4.64 12.79
CA TYR A 145 10.24 4.43 12.27
C TYR A 145 11.31 4.81 13.31
N LEU A 146 11.15 5.97 13.98
CA LEU A 146 12.05 6.39 15.06
C LEU A 146 12.04 5.40 16.23
N TYR A 147 10.86 4.90 16.59
CA TYR A 147 10.72 3.90 17.64
C TYR A 147 11.49 2.62 17.30
N LEU A 148 11.32 2.09 16.08
CA LEU A 148 12.02 0.89 15.59
C LEU A 148 13.55 1.05 15.56
N LEU A 149 14.07 2.23 15.27
CA LEU A 149 15.52 2.48 15.29
C LEU A 149 16.08 2.60 16.72
N SER A 150 15.24 2.93 17.70
CA SER A 150 15.64 3.14 19.09
C SER A 150 15.57 1.88 19.97
N SER A 151 14.90 0.82 19.48
CA SER A 151 14.72 -0.49 20.13
C SER A 151 15.73 -1.52 19.65
#